data_AF-A0A941SHQ3-F1
#
_entry.id   AF-A0A941SHQ3-F1
#
_cell.length_a   1.000
_cell.length_b   1.000
_cell.length_c   1.000
_cell.angle_alpha   90.00
_cell.angle_beta   90.00
_cell.angle_gamma   90.00
#
_symmetry.space_group_name_H-M   'P 1'
#
loop_
_entity.id
_entity.type
_entity.pdbx_description
1 polymer ?
#
loop_
_entity_poly.entity_id
_entity_poly.type
_entity_poly.pdbx_seq_one_letter_code
_entity_poly.pdbx_strand_id
1 'polypeptide(L)' 'GAKAAHSPGLVKIDAPNRLTIRRKTIEELTGRPYDLQQLHINLITLSGHIDEDDDQFSLSWKH' A
#
# COMPACT_ATOMS: atom_id res chain seq x y z
N GLY A 1 -6.17 -2.03 13.85
CA GLY A 1 -5.09 -1.43 13.05
C GLY A 1 -4.53 -2.46 12.08
N ALA A 2 -3.77 -2.02 11.08
CA ALA A 2 -3.07 -2.93 10.17
C ALA A 2 -1.99 -3.73 10.91
N LYS A 3 -1.68 -4.94 10.43
CA LYS A 3 -0.64 -5.84 10.98
C LYS A 3 0.34 -6.21 9.88
N ALA A 4 1.63 -6.18 10.18
CA ALA A 4 2.69 -6.64 9.29
C ALA A 4 3.23 -8.00 9.73
N ALA A 5 3.37 -8.93 8.80
CA ALA A 5 4.04 -10.21 8.98
C ALA A 5 5.24 -10.29 8.03
N HIS A 6 6.41 -10.60 8.59
CA HIS A 6 7.67 -10.61 7.85
C HIS A 6 8.08 -12.05 7.53
N SER A 7 8.41 -12.28 6.26
CA SER A 7 8.99 -13.52 5.75
C SER A 7 10.21 -13.18 4.88
N PRO A 8 11.14 -14.12 4.64
CA PRO A 8 12.24 -13.89 3.72
C PRO A 8 11.72 -13.48 2.33
N GLY A 9 12.07 -12.27 1.87
CA GLY A 9 11.68 -11.73 0.56
C GLY A 9 10.25 -11.18 0.45
N LEU A 10 9.45 -11.18 1.52
CA LEU A 10 8.06 -10.68 1.49
C LEU A 10 7.67 -10.08 2.85
N VAL A 11 6.94 -8.96 2.81
CA VAL A 11 6.16 -8.48 3.95
C VAL A 11 4.69 -8.53 3.58
N LYS A 12 3.90 -9.28 4.36
CA LYS A 12 2.45 -9.32 4.22
C LYS A 12 1.84 -8.29 5.14
N ILE A 13 0.93 -7.47 4.63
CA ILE A 13 0.18 -6.47 5.40
C ILE A 13 -1.29 -6.85 5.39
N ASP A 14 -1.87 -7.04 6.57
CA ASP A 14 -3.28 -7.34 6.77
C ASP A 14 -3.98 -6.15 7.45
N ALA A 15 -5.11 -5.70 6.90
CA ALA A 15 -5.90 -4.60 7.45
C ALA A 15 -7.41 -4.92 7.39
N PRO A 16 -8.20 -4.53 8.40
CA PRO A 16 -9.65 -4.69 8.34
C PRO A 16 -10.26 -3.63 7.42
N ASN A 17 -11.19 -4.04 6.55
CA ASN A 17 -12.04 -3.22 5.68
C ASN A 17 -11.32 -2.40 4.60
N ARG A 18 -10.25 -1.67 4.93
CA ARG A 18 -9.51 -0.80 4.00
C ARG A 18 -8.04 -0.63 4.39
N LEU A 19 -7.18 -0.53 3.39
CA LEU A 19 -5.79 -0.08 3.50
C LEU A 19 -5.58 1.07 2.51
N THR A 20 -4.98 2.18 2.95
CA THR A 20 -4.65 3.31 2.07
C THR A 20 -3.20 3.70 2.26
N ILE A 21 -2.47 3.73 1.15
CA ILE A 21 -1.10 4.24 1.04
C ILE A 21 -1.20 5.64 0.42
N ARG A 22 -0.61 6.64 1.06
CA ARG A 22 -0.66 8.04 0.60
C ARG A 22 0.72 8.47 0.14
N ARG A 23 0.81 9.07 -1.05
CA ARG A 23 2.05 9.62 -1.61
C ARG A 23 2.76 10.53 -0.62
N LYS A 24 2.03 11.50 -0.06
CA LYS A 24 2.53 12.46 0.93
C LYS A 24 3.22 11.77 2.12
N THR A 25 2.62 10.71 2.67
CA THR A 25 3.20 9.99 3.80
C THR A 25 4.50 9.27 3.41
N ILE A 26 4.59 8.75 2.19
CA ILE A 26 5.85 8.16 1.68
C ILE A 26 6.92 9.24 1.53
N GLU A 27 6.59 10.39 0.95
CA GLU A 27 7.54 11.48 0.74
C GLU A 27 8.05 12.05 2.08
N GLU A 28 7.18 12.18 3.07
CA GLU A 28 7.55 12.59 4.44
C GLU A 28 8.50 11.58 5.11
N LEU A 29 8.24 10.28 4.95
CA LEU A 29 9.07 9.22 5.54
C LEU A 29 10.41 9.02 4.81
N THR A 30 10.46 9.27 3.50
CA THR A 30 11.64 9.03 2.66
C THR A 30 12.46 10.28 2.36
N GLY A 31 11.91 11.47 2.59
CA GLY A 31 12.57 12.75 2.33
C GLY A 31 12.76 13.07 0.85
N ARG A 32 12.00 12.43 -0.05
CA ARG A 32 12.11 12.63 -1.50
C ARG A 32 10.75 12.49 -2.20
N PRO A 33 10.57 13.10 -3.40
CA PRO A 33 9.38 12.87 -4.21
C PRO A 33 9.17 11.40 -4.51
N TYR A 34 7.91 10.98 -4.56
CA TYR A 34 7.56 9.59 -4.83
C TYR A 34 6.45 9.52 -5.89
N ASP A 35 6.69 8.72 -6.93
CA ASP A 35 5.68 8.37 -7.92
C ASP A 35 4.94 7.11 -7.44
N LEU A 36 3.63 7.23 -7.19
CA LEU A 36 2.81 6.13 -6.67
C LEU A 36 2.80 4.90 -7.57
N GLN A 37 2.99 5.07 -8.89
CA GLN A 37 3.07 3.95 -9.84
C GLN A 37 4.23 3.00 -9.50
N GLN A 38 5.28 3.49 -8.82
CA GLN A 38 6.42 2.66 -8.39
C GLN A 38 6.04 1.58 -7.36
N LEU A 39 4.89 1.70 -6.69
CA LEU A 39 4.42 0.65 -5.78
C LEU A 39 4.29 -0.69 -6.49
N HIS A 40 3.76 -0.71 -7.72
CA HIS A 40 3.49 -1.92 -8.50
C HIS A 40 4.73 -2.77 -8.79
N ILE A 41 5.93 -2.17 -8.78
CA ILE A 41 7.20 -2.89 -8.99
C ILE A 41 7.45 -3.92 -7.86
N ASN A 42 6.99 -3.62 -6.65
CA ASN A 42 7.28 -4.41 -5.45
C ASN A 42 6.08 -5.27 -4.99
N LEU A 43 4.93 -5.18 -5.66
CA LEU A 43 3.72 -5.89 -5.26
C LEU A 43 3.76 -7.34 -5.77
N ILE A 44 3.80 -8.28 -4.83
CA ILE A 44 3.76 -9.72 -5.15
C ILE A 44 2.31 -10.19 -5.29
N THR A 45 1.44 -9.83 -4.34
CA THR A 45 0.04 -10.24 -4.34
C THR A 45 -0.82 -9.19 -3.67
N LEU A 46 -2.00 -8.94 -4.25
CA LEU A 46 -3.03 -8.04 -3.74
C LEU A 46 -4.37 -8.78 -3.67
N SER A 47 -5.26 -8.33 -2.81
CA SER A 47 -6.65 -8.80 -2.76
C SER A 47 -7.56 -7.66 -2.34
N GLY A 48 -8.77 -7.63 -2.88
CA GLY A 48 -9.75 -6.56 -2.65
C GLY A 48 -9.97 -5.69 -3.89
N HIS A 49 -10.83 -4.70 -3.73
CA HIS A 49 -11.08 -3.67 -4.73
C HIS A 49 -10.02 -2.57 -4.62
N ILE A 50 -9.39 -2.26 -5.75
CA ILE A 50 -8.33 -1.25 -5.87
C ILE A 50 -8.96 0.05 -6.35
N ASP A 51 -8.55 1.15 -5.73
CA ASP A 51 -8.82 2.52 -6.15
C ASP A 51 -7.52 3.32 -6.04
N GLU A 52 -7.03 3.83 -7.16
CA GLU A 52 -5.73 4.48 -7.29
C GLU A 52 -5.87 5.79 -8.07
N ASP A 53 -5.27 6.85 -7.51
CA ASP A 53 -5.15 8.18 -8.11
C ASP A 53 -3.73 8.74 -7.87
N ASP A 54 -3.49 10.00 -8.26
CA ASP A 54 -2.17 10.64 -8.16
C ASP A 54 -1.68 10.86 -6.70
N ASP A 55 -2.56 10.77 -5.72
CA ASP A 55 -2.28 11.04 -4.30
C ASP A 55 -2.34 9.81 -3.40
N GLN A 56 -3.09 8.78 -3.79
CA GLN A 56 -3.25 7.57 -2.99
C GLN A 56 -3.49 6.28 -3.78
N PHE A 57 -3.07 5.17 -3.16
CA PHE A 57 -3.42 3.81 -3.53
C PHE A 57 -4.25 3.19 -2.40
N SER A 58 -5.47 2.73 -2.69
CA SER A 58 -6.38 2.15 -1.71
C SER A 58 -6.82 0.74 -2.08
N LEU A 59 -6.83 -0.14 -1.08
CA LEU A 59 -7.47 -1.46 -1.13
C LEU A 59 -8.68 -1.44 -0.21
N SER A 60 -9.79 -2.02 -0.65
CA SER A 60 -10.97 -2.23 0.17
C SER A 60 -11.52 -3.64 0.00
N TRP A 61 -11.96 -4.24 1.10
CA TRP A 61 -12.62 -5.54 1.11
C TRP A 61 -14.09 -5.29 1.39
N LYS A 62 -14.92 -5.27 0.34
CA LYS A 62 -16.38 -5.28 0.51
C LYS A 62 -16.76 -6.61 1.18
N HIS A 63 -17.59 -6.53 2.22
CA HIS A 63 -18.25 -7.71 2.80
C HIS A 63 -19.23 -8.29 1.78
#